data_AF-J0QA79-F1
#
_entry.id   AF-J0QA79-F1
#
_cell.length_a   1.000
_cell.length_b   1.000
_cell.length_c   1.000
_cell.angle_alpha   90.00
_cell.angle_beta   90.00
_cell.angle_gamma   90.00
#
_symmetry.space_group_name_H-M   'P 1'
#
loop_
_entity.id
_entity.type
_entity.pdbx_description
1 polymer ?
#
loop_
_entity_poly.entity_id
_entity_poly.type
_entity_poly.pdbx_seq_one_letter_code
_entity_poly.pdbx_strand_id
1 'polypeptide(L)'
;MRNIEARKEKGDKEAKLAFEMCVYRIKKYIGAYMVVLKKVDAIIFTGGMGENYSALRESVCEGLENLGIALHKPTNDNPGSGLVNLSQPNTKIQVLQIPTDEELEIALQTKKVLEKTE
;
A
#
# COMPACT_ATOMS: atom_id res chain seq x y z
N MET A 1 14.34 -2.30 0.86
CA MET A 1 13.82 -2.09 -0.51
C MET A 1 14.69 -1.17 -1.36
N ARG A 2 15.10 0.00 -0.87
CA ARG A 2 15.99 0.96 -1.59
C ARG A 2 17.21 0.33 -2.28
N ASN A 3 17.95 -0.55 -1.60
CA ASN A 3 19.11 -1.24 -2.21
C ASN A 3 18.72 -2.21 -3.33
N ILE A 4 17.56 -2.88 -3.22
CA ILE A 4 17.07 -3.81 -4.25
C ILE A 4 16.65 -3.02 -5.49
N GLU A 5 15.99 -1.88 -5.30
CA GLU A 5 15.63 -0.98 -6.38
C GLU A 5 16.85 -0.48 -7.16
N ALA A 6 17.85 0.08 -6.46
CA ALA A 6 19.06 0.59 -7.11
C ALA A 6 19.82 -0.51 -7.89
N ARG A 7 19.79 -1.76 -7.42
CA ARG A 7 20.36 -2.91 -8.13
C ARG A 7 19.50 -3.30 -9.35
N LYS A 8 18.17 -3.33 -9.18
CA LYS A 8 17.21 -3.63 -10.26
C LYS A 8 17.36 -2.64 -11.41
N GLU A 9 17.49 -1.34 -11.13
CA GLU A 9 17.72 -0.29 -12.13
C GLU A 9 19.02 -0.47 -12.91
N LYS A 10 20.04 -1.08 -12.28
CA LYS A 10 21.31 -1.46 -12.91
C LYS A 10 21.24 -2.78 -13.68
N GLY A 11 20.06 -3.38 -13.83
CA GLY A 11 19.85 -4.63 -14.57
C GLY A 11 20.17 -5.90 -13.79
N ASP A 12 20.32 -5.83 -12.46
CA ASP A 12 20.53 -7.00 -11.62
C ASP A 12 19.29 -7.90 -11.61
N LYS A 13 19.45 -9.11 -12.17
CA LYS A 13 18.38 -10.09 -12.33
C LYS A 13 17.87 -10.64 -10.99
N GLU A 14 18.74 -10.81 -10.01
CA GLU A 14 18.35 -11.30 -8.68
C GLU A 14 17.56 -10.24 -7.92
N ALA A 15 17.99 -8.98 -8.02
CA ALA A 15 17.26 -7.86 -7.43
C ALA A 15 15.88 -7.68 -8.06
N LYS A 16 15.78 -7.84 -9.39
CA LYS A 16 14.49 -7.87 -10.11
C LYS A 16 13.60 -8.99 -9.59
N LEU A 17 14.11 -10.22 -9.52
CA LEU A 17 13.36 -11.37 -9.00
C LEU A 17 12.90 -11.14 -7.55
N ALA A 18 13.76 -10.61 -6.69
CA ALA A 18 13.41 -10.30 -5.30
C ALA A 18 12.26 -9.29 -5.20
N PHE A 19 12.27 -8.25 -6.04
CA PHE A 19 11.17 -7.29 -6.14
C PHE A 19 9.87 -7.98 -6.61
N GLU A 20 9.94 -8.77 -7.68
CA GLU A 20 8.78 -9.47 -8.24
C GLU A 20 8.18 -10.47 -7.24
N MET A 21 9.01 -11.20 -6.48
CA MET A 21 8.55 -12.09 -5.41
C MET A 21 7.85 -11.33 -4.28
N CYS A 22 8.33 -10.13 -3.93
CA CYS A 22 7.68 -9.28 -2.95
C CYS A 22 6.28 -8.86 -3.44
N VAL A 23 6.19 -8.33 -4.66
CA VAL A 23 4.93 -7.94 -5.30
C VAL A 23 3.96 -9.12 -5.36
N TYR A 24 4.43 -10.28 -5.81
CA TYR A 24 3.63 -11.50 -5.91
C TYR A 24 3.02 -11.90 -4.56
N ARG A 25 3.82 -11.88 -3.49
CA ARG A 25 3.34 -12.22 -2.14
C ARG A 25 2.30 -11.22 -1.65
N ILE A 26 2.51 -9.93 -1.85
CA ILE A 26 1.54 -8.89 -1.48
C ILE A 26 0.22 -9.12 -2.22
N LYS A 27 0.25 -9.29 -3.55
CA LYS A 27 -0.94 -9.61 -4.37
C LYS A 27 -1.68 -10.85 -3.84
N LYS A 28 -0.93 -11.91 -3.52
CA LYS A 28 -1.50 -13.15 -2.97
C LYS A 28 -2.24 -12.91 -1.64
N TYR A 29 -1.68 -12.11 -0.73
CA TYR A 29 -2.34 -11.78 0.53
C TYR A 29 -3.57 -10.89 0.34
N ILE A 30 -3.50 -9.89 -0.55
CA ILE A 30 -4.66 -9.06 -0.90
C ILE A 30 -5.81 -9.96 -1.38
N GLY A 31 -5.55 -10.84 -2.35
CA GLY A 31 -6.57 -11.76 -2.87
C GLY A 31 -7.14 -12.68 -1.79
N ALA A 32 -6.28 -13.26 -0.94
CA ALA A 32 -6.72 -14.11 0.17
C ALA A 32 -7.65 -13.35 1.14
N TYR A 33 -7.31 -12.12 1.52
CA TYR A 33 -8.12 -11.31 2.43
C TYR A 33 -9.39 -10.77 1.78
N MET A 34 -9.36 -10.46 0.48
CA MET A 34 -10.58 -10.10 -0.26
C MET A 34 -11.63 -11.22 -0.20
N VAL A 35 -11.20 -12.48 -0.33
CA VAL A 35 -12.11 -13.63 -0.22
C VAL A 35 -12.66 -13.77 1.20
N VAL A 36 -11.80 -13.65 2.23
CA VAL A 36 -12.21 -13.78 3.64
C VAL A 36 -13.19 -12.68 4.04
N LEU A 37 -12.93 -11.44 3.65
CA LEU A 37 -13.74 -10.27 4.01
C LEU A 37 -15.05 -10.18 3.19
N LYS A 38 -15.13 -10.86 2.04
CA LYS A 38 -16.24 -10.87 1.06
C LYS A 38 -16.49 -9.52 0.38
N LYS A 39 -16.46 -8.43 1.13
CA LYS A 39 -16.55 -7.06 0.65
C LYS A 39 -15.32 -6.29 1.13
N VAL A 40 -14.65 -5.62 0.21
CA VAL A 40 -13.52 -4.73 0.47
C VAL A 40 -13.84 -3.40 -0.17
N ASP A 41 -13.90 -2.34 0.63
CA ASP A 41 -14.15 -0.98 0.14
C ASP A 41 -12.84 -0.24 -0.20
N ALA A 42 -11.73 -0.61 0.45
CA ALA A 42 -10.42 0.02 0.20
C ALA A 42 -9.22 -0.91 0.47
N ILE A 43 -8.11 -0.60 -0.20
CA ILE A 43 -6.76 -1.11 0.08
C ILE A 43 -5.91 0.07 0.49
N ILE A 44 -5.22 -0.04 1.63
CA ILE A 44 -4.40 1.04 2.18
C ILE A 44 -2.93 0.62 2.12
N PHE A 45 -2.12 1.48 1.49
CA PHE A 45 -0.67 1.42 1.55
C PHE A 45 -0.17 2.38 2.63
N THR A 46 0.56 1.83 3.58
CA THR A 46 1.14 2.54 4.72
C THR A 46 2.53 1.98 5.04
N GLY A 47 3.24 2.57 5.99
CA GLY A 47 4.60 2.23 6.37
C GLY A 47 5.63 2.58 5.30
N GLY A 48 6.90 2.38 5.61
CA GLY A 48 8.01 2.89 4.80
C GLY A 48 7.96 2.50 3.31
N MET A 49 7.62 1.26 2.97
CA MET A 49 7.50 0.82 1.56
C MET A 49 6.17 1.24 0.92
N GLY A 50 5.05 1.11 1.65
CA GLY A 50 3.73 1.43 1.12
C GLY A 50 3.57 2.92 0.84
N GLU A 51 4.18 3.77 1.65
CA GLU A 51 4.10 5.24 1.51
C GLU A 51 5.07 5.78 0.46
N ASN A 52 6.31 5.30 0.45
CA ASN A 52 7.38 5.96 -0.31
C ASN A 52 7.71 5.28 -1.64
N TYR A 53 7.16 4.08 -1.91
CA TYR A 53 7.55 3.33 -3.11
C TYR A 53 6.39 3.21 -4.13
N SER A 54 6.28 4.18 -5.02
CA SER A 54 5.25 4.24 -6.06
C SER A 54 5.26 3.02 -6.99
N ALA A 55 6.43 2.56 -7.43
CA ALA A 55 6.52 1.41 -8.32
C ALA A 55 6.07 0.11 -7.64
N LEU A 56 6.24 -0.03 -6.32
CA LEU A 56 5.69 -1.17 -5.59
C LEU A 56 4.17 -1.15 -5.61
N ARG A 57 3.55 -0.01 -5.31
CA ARG A 57 2.08 0.13 -5.34
C ARG A 57 1.54 -0.15 -6.73
N GLU A 58 2.18 0.40 -7.76
CA GLU A 58 1.83 0.15 -9.17
C GLU A 58 1.90 -1.33 -9.51
N SER A 59 3.05 -1.98 -9.27
CA SER A 59 3.22 -3.40 -9.56
C SER A 59 2.26 -4.28 -8.76
N VAL A 60 1.87 -3.89 -7.54
CA VAL A 60 0.87 -4.61 -6.73
C VAL A 60 -0.55 -4.44 -7.26
N CYS A 61 -0.92 -3.29 -7.81
CA CYS A 61 -2.26 -3.03 -8.34
C CYS A 61 -2.44 -3.49 -9.80
N GLU A 62 -1.35 -3.67 -10.55
CA GLU A 62 -1.37 -4.05 -11.96
C GLU A 62 -2.15 -5.35 -12.22
N GLY A 63 -3.09 -5.32 -13.16
CA GLY A 63 -3.87 -6.49 -13.60
C GLY A 63 -5.04 -6.87 -12.68
N LEU A 64 -5.39 -6.01 -11.71
CA LEU A 64 -6.48 -6.23 -10.76
C LEU A 64 -7.76 -5.45 -11.10
N GLU A 65 -7.85 -4.86 -12.29
CA GLU A 65 -8.96 -4.00 -12.72
C GLU A 65 -10.29 -4.75 -12.72
N ASN A 66 -10.29 -6.01 -13.14
CA ASN A 66 -11.47 -6.89 -13.11
C ASN A 66 -11.96 -7.20 -11.68
N LEU A 67 -11.09 -7.06 -10.68
CA LEU A 67 -11.44 -7.17 -9.27
C LEU A 67 -11.90 -5.82 -8.67
N GLY A 68 -11.98 -4.77 -9.51
CA GLY A 68 -12.43 -3.45 -9.11
C GLY A 68 -11.34 -2.54 -8.54
N ILE A 69 -10.06 -2.92 -8.67
CA ILE A 69 -8.90 -2.17 -8.20
C ILE A 69 -8.20 -1.56 -9.42
N ALA A 70 -8.20 -0.24 -9.55
CA ALA A 70 -7.45 0.43 -10.60
C ALA A 70 -6.73 1.66 -10.04
N LEU A 71 -5.42 1.75 -10.29
CA LEU A 71 -4.55 2.80 -9.79
C LEU A 71 -4.46 3.97 -10.79
N HIS A 72 -4.57 5.20 -10.31
CA HIS A 72 -4.31 6.40 -11.08
C HIS A 72 -2.81 6.72 -11.03
N LYS A 73 -2.09 6.24 -12.06
CA LYS A 73 -0.62 6.33 -12.15
C LYS A 73 -0.07 7.74 -11.91
N PRO A 74 -0.61 8.82 -12.50
CA PRO A 74 -0.08 10.17 -12.26
C PRO A 74 -0.12 10.60 -10.79
N THR A 75 -1.20 10.25 -10.06
CA THR A 75 -1.30 10.52 -8.63
C THR A 75 -0.40 9.59 -7.83
N ASN A 76 -0.26 8.33 -8.23
CA ASN A 76 0.63 7.38 -7.57
C ASN A 76 2.11 7.78 -7.65
N ASP A 77 2.54 8.33 -8.78
CA ASP A 77 3.93 8.76 -9.01
C ASP A 77 4.28 9.98 -8.14
N ASN A 78 3.31 10.86 -7.88
CA ASN A 78 3.47 12.08 -7.09
C ASN A 78 2.29 12.28 -6.12
N PRO A 79 2.16 11.45 -5.07
CA PRO A 79 0.98 11.47 -4.21
C PRO A 79 0.90 12.70 -3.30
N GLY A 80 2.04 13.37 -3.06
CA GLY A 80 2.14 14.41 -2.03
C GLY A 80 2.26 13.80 -0.63
N SER A 81 2.08 14.63 0.40
CA SER A 81 2.12 14.20 1.80
C SER A 81 0.71 13.91 2.35
N GLY A 82 0.64 13.05 3.36
CA GLY A 82 -0.62 12.74 4.05
C GLY A 82 -1.47 11.69 3.34
N LEU A 83 -2.78 11.73 3.60
CA LEU A 83 -3.76 10.83 3.02
C LEU A 83 -4.03 11.20 1.56
N VAL A 84 -3.86 10.24 0.67
CA VAL A 84 -4.01 10.45 -0.78
C VAL A 84 -4.81 9.29 -1.37
N ASN A 85 -5.83 9.63 -2.15
CA ASN A 85 -6.53 8.64 -2.97
C ASN A 85 -5.76 8.43 -4.28
N LEU A 86 -5.26 7.22 -4.46
CA LEU A 86 -4.48 6.79 -5.61
C LEU A 86 -5.32 6.04 -6.65
N SER A 87 -6.63 5.91 -6.47
CA SER A 87 -7.48 5.14 -7.39
C SER A 87 -7.91 5.94 -8.62
N GLN A 88 -8.17 5.24 -9.71
CA GLN A 88 -8.90 5.81 -10.85
C GLN A 88 -10.32 6.23 -10.42
N PRO A 89 -10.93 7.23 -11.10
CA PRO A 89 -12.33 7.56 -10.90
C PRO A 89 -13.25 6.34 -11.08
N ASN A 90 -14.32 6.25 -10.29
CA ASN A 90 -15.36 5.22 -10.37
C ASN A 90 -14.88 3.77 -10.15
N THR A 91 -13.74 3.57 -9.50
CA THR A 91 -13.30 2.23 -9.06
C THR A 91 -14.18 1.70 -7.93
N LYS A 92 -14.39 0.39 -7.91
CA LYS A 92 -15.20 -0.26 -6.85
C LYS A 92 -14.44 -0.31 -5.51
N ILE A 93 -13.12 -0.47 -5.58
CA ILE A 93 -12.24 -0.55 -4.42
C ILE A 93 -11.26 0.61 -4.47
N GLN A 94 -11.28 1.45 -3.45
CA GLN A 94 -10.37 2.59 -3.35
C GLN A 94 -8.96 2.11 -3.04
N VAL A 95 -7.94 2.79 -3.59
CA VAL A 95 -6.53 2.54 -3.27
C VAL A 95 -6.00 3.80 -2.61
N LEU A 96 -5.59 3.70 -1.35
CA LEU A 96 -5.21 4.85 -0.55
C LEU A 96 -3.76 4.74 -0.11
N GLN A 97 -3.04 5.87 -0.11
CA GLN A 97 -1.84 6.05 0.70
C GLN A 97 -2.25 6.73 2.00
N ILE A 98 -1.88 6.17 3.15
CA ILE A 98 -2.10 6.80 4.46
C ILE A 98 -0.82 6.64 5.28
N PRO A 99 -0.14 7.74 5.68
CA PRO A 99 1.00 7.67 6.56
C PRO A 99 0.63 7.04 7.90
N THR A 100 1.43 6.09 8.36
CA THR A 100 1.31 5.59 9.73
C THR A 100 1.98 6.54 10.70
N ASP A 101 1.41 6.68 11.89
CA ASP A 101 2.01 7.41 13.02
C ASP A 101 1.84 6.53 14.26
N GLU A 102 2.83 5.65 14.48
CA GLU A 102 2.79 4.66 15.55
C GLU A 102 2.89 5.35 16.92
N GLU A 103 3.69 6.40 17.01
CA GLU A 103 3.85 7.22 18.22
C GLU A 103 2.56 7.93 18.62
N LEU A 104 1.83 8.51 17.65
CA LEU A 104 0.53 9.12 17.91
C LEU A 104 -0.50 8.09 18.38
N GLU A 105 -0.57 6.92 17.74
CA GLU A 105 -1.50 5.87 18.14
C GLU A 105 -1.21 5.40 19.58
N ILE A 106 0.06 5.23 19.95
CA ILE A 106 0.47 4.91 21.33
C ILE A 106 0.01 5.99 22.31
N ALA A 107 0.20 7.27 21.97
CA ALA A 107 -0.21 8.38 22.82
C ALA A 107 -1.74 8.44 22.99
N LEU A 108 -2.51 8.23 21.92
CA LEU A 108 -3.97 8.20 21.95
C LEU A 108 -4.49 7.02 22.78
N GLN A 109 -3.90 5.82 22.63
CA GLN A 109 -4.25 4.65 23.43
C GLN A 109 -3.94 4.89 24.91
N THR A 110 -2.77 5.47 25.22
CA THR A 110 -2.37 5.80 26.59
C THR A 110 -3.36 6.77 27.23
N LYS A 111 -3.69 7.87 26.53
CA LYS A 111 -4.67 8.85 26.99
C LYS A 111 -6.02 8.19 27.30
N LYS A 112 -6.52 7.35 26.38
CA LYS A 112 -7.81 6.64 26.54
C LYS A 112 -7.85 5.72 27.75
N VAL A 113 -6.73 5.11 28.14
CA VAL A 113 -6.64 4.28 29.35
C VAL A 113 -6.71 5.14 30.61
N LEU A 114 -6.00 6.28 30.64
CA LEU A 114 -6.02 7.21 31.77
C LEU A 114 -7.42 7.80 32.00
N GLU A 115 -8.10 8.25 30.94
CA GLU A 115 -9.45 8.84 31.01
C GLU A 115 -10.55 7.85 31.44
N LYS A 116 -10.31 6.54 31.35
CA LYS A 116 -11.27 5.51 31.82
C LYS A 116 -11.11 5.17 33.30
N THR A 117 -10.02 5.62 33.91
CA THR A 117 -9.68 5.31 35.31
C THR A 117 -10.21 6.40 36.27
N GLU A 118 -10.65 7.53 35.73
CA GLU A 118 -11.41 8.59 36.42
C GLU A 118 -12.93 8.37 36.29
#